data_AF-A0A1B1UE41-F1
#
_entry.id   AF-A0A1B1UE41-F1
#
_cell.length_a   1.000
_cell.length_b   1.000
_cell.length_c   1.000
_cell.angle_alpha   90.00
_cell.angle_beta   90.00
_cell.angle_gamma   90.00
#
_symmetry.space_group_name_H-M   'P 1'
#
loop_
_entity.id
_entity.type
_entity.pdbx_description
1 polymer ?
#
loop_
_entity_poly.entity_id
_entity_poly.type
_entity_poly.pdbx_seq_one_letter_code
_entity_poly.pdbx_strand_id
1 'polypeptide(L)'
;MEPIHQRLISFLLVLCLASAAFAQERQPDQTAPNAETALPADGPSLTGKERLGRKWMDEQRIDDCNVPADKRGSKQRSSTCPHVPSG
;
A
#
# COMPACT_ATOMS: atom_id res chain seq x y z
N MET A 1 -9.30 -0.08 -50.68
CA MET A 1 -8.67 -0.56 -49.43
C MET A 1 -9.32 0.07 -48.19
N GLU A 2 -10.05 1.17 -48.33
CA GLU A 2 -10.84 1.84 -47.27
C GLU A 2 -11.77 1.01 -46.36
N PRO A 3 -12.57 0.04 -46.85
CA PRO A 3 -13.61 -0.57 -46.00
C PRO A 3 -13.03 -1.51 -44.93
N ILE A 4 -11.82 -2.02 -45.15
CA ILE A 4 -11.13 -2.90 -44.20
C ILE A 4 -10.57 -2.07 -43.04
N HIS A 5 -10.00 -0.90 -43.35
CA HIS A 5 -9.50 0.03 -42.34
C HIS A 5 -10.63 0.57 -41.46
N GLN A 6 -11.77 0.93 -42.05
CA GLN A 6 -12.94 1.37 -41.29
C GLN A 6 -13.44 0.28 -40.32
N ARG A 7 -13.51 -0.97 -40.76
CA ARG A 7 -13.91 -2.10 -39.89
C ARG A 7 -12.92 -2.33 -38.74
N LEU A 8 -11.62 -2.24 -39.03
CA LEU A 8 -10.56 -2.37 -38.03
C LEU A 8 -10.63 -1.25 -36.99
N ILE A 9 -10.81 0.00 -37.43
CA ILE A 9 -10.94 1.16 -36.55
C ILE A 9 -12.18 1.03 -35.66
N SER A 10 -13.33 0.67 -36.21
CA SER A 10 -14.55 0.44 -35.43
C SER A 10 -14.37 -0.66 -34.39
N PHE A 11 -13.70 -1.76 -34.75
CA PHE A 11 -13.43 -2.86 -33.84
C PHE A 11 -12.52 -2.45 -32.68
N LEU A 12 -11.43 -1.72 -32.98
CA LEU A 12 -10.50 -1.21 -31.96
C LEU A 12 -11.19 -0.22 -31.01
N LEU A 13 -12.08 0.63 -31.53
CA LEU A 13 -12.80 1.63 -30.72
C LEU A 13 -13.72 0.96 -29.69
N VAL A 14 -14.46 -0.07 -30.10
CA VAL A 14 -15.34 -0.86 -29.22
C VAL A 14 -14.54 -1.59 -28.13
N LEU A 15 -13.39 -2.16 -28.49
CA LEU A 15 -12.53 -2.87 -27.55
C LEU A 15 -11.94 -1.93 -26.47
N CYS A 16 -11.52 -0.72 -26.84
CA CYS A 16 -11.02 0.27 -25.90
C CYS A 16 -12.12 0.77 -24.94
N LEU A 17 -13.33 1.03 -25.44
CA LEU A 17 -14.47 1.47 -24.62
C LEU A 17 -14.90 0.41 -23.59
N ALA A 18 -14.86 -0.88 -23.95
CA ALA A 18 -15.16 -1.97 -23.03
C ALA A 18 -14.11 -2.16 -21.92
N SER A 19 -12.89 -1.63 -22.11
CA SER A 19 -11.76 -1.82 -21.18
C SER A 19 -11.76 -0.83 -20.00
N ALA A 20 -12.59 0.22 -20.03
CA ALA A 20 -12.63 1.25 -18.99
C ALA A 20 -13.22 0.76 -17.64
N ALA A 21 -13.79 -0.44 -17.59
CA ALA A 21 -14.44 -0.99 -16.40
C ALA A 21 -13.47 -1.66 -15.38
N PHE A 22 -12.18 -1.83 -15.72
CA PHE A 22 -11.21 -2.52 -14.85
C PHE A 22 -10.32 -1.60 -14.00
N ALA A 23 -10.57 -0.29 -14.02
CA ALA A 23 -10.04 0.63 -13.02
C ALA A 23 -11.01 0.74 -11.83
N GLN A 24 -11.33 -0.40 -11.20
CA GLN A 24 -11.86 -0.36 -9.84
C GLN A 24 -10.69 -0.02 -8.92
N GLU A 25 -10.51 1.29 -8.68
CA GLU A 25 -9.97 1.81 -7.43
C GLU A 25 -10.58 0.95 -6.31
N ARG A 26 -9.74 0.18 -5.59
CA ARG A 26 -10.19 -0.64 -4.48
C ARG A 26 -10.86 0.29 -3.48
N GLN A 27 -12.19 0.23 -3.44
CA GLN A 27 -13.01 0.82 -2.40
C GLN A 27 -12.45 0.33 -1.05
N PRO A 28 -12.08 1.22 -0.11
CA PRO A 28 -11.69 0.78 1.21
C PRO A 28 -12.90 0.10 1.84
N ASP A 29 -12.70 -1.15 2.28
CA ASP A 29 -13.70 -2.02 2.87
C ASP A 29 -14.58 -1.27 3.88
N GLN A 30 -15.82 -1.00 3.46
CA GLN A 30 -16.89 -0.60 4.37
C GLN A 30 -17.39 -1.86 5.07
N THR A 31 -16.70 -2.28 6.13
CA THR A 31 -17.30 -3.13 7.17
C THR A 31 -16.63 -2.83 8.51
N ALA A 32 -17.12 -1.81 9.19
CA ALA A 32 -17.10 -1.71 10.65
C ALA A 32 -18.30 -0.84 11.07
N PRO A 33 -19.13 -1.27 12.04
CA PRO A 33 -20.37 -0.59 12.38
C PRO A 33 -20.12 0.60 13.33
N ASN A 34 -20.81 1.71 13.05
CA ASN A 34 -21.19 2.83 13.92
C ASN A 34 -20.35 3.13 15.18
N ALA A 35 -19.61 4.24 15.16
CA ALA A 35 -19.52 5.23 16.25
C ALA A 35 -18.93 6.52 15.65
N GLU A 36 -19.76 7.54 15.41
CA GLU A 36 -19.87 8.72 16.26
C GLU A 36 -18.61 9.61 16.19
N THR A 37 -18.77 10.78 15.56
CA THR A 37 -17.83 11.92 15.56
C THR A 37 -16.46 11.65 14.93
N ALA A 38 -16.32 12.05 13.66
CA ALA A 38 -15.01 12.33 13.07
C ALA A 38 -14.37 13.50 13.82
N LEU A 39 -13.67 13.19 14.91
CA LEU A 39 -12.57 14.03 15.37
C LEU A 39 -11.59 14.13 14.19
N PRO A 40 -11.07 15.33 13.86
CA PRO A 40 -9.94 15.40 12.96
C PRO A 40 -8.86 14.51 13.58
N ALA A 41 -8.36 13.54 12.81
CA ALA A 41 -7.20 12.79 13.22
C ALA A 41 -6.04 13.78 13.30
N ASP A 42 -5.81 14.36 14.48
CA ASP A 42 -4.71 15.27 14.83
C ASP A 42 -3.33 14.56 14.79
N GLY A 43 -3.22 13.48 14.00
CA GLY A 43 -1.97 12.79 13.72
C GLY A 43 -1.26 13.43 12.53
N PRO A 44 0.08 13.48 12.53
CA PRO A 44 0.82 13.93 11.35
C PRO A 44 0.38 13.13 10.12
N SER A 45 0.00 13.85 9.06
CA SER A 45 -0.19 13.28 7.73
C SER A 45 1.13 12.63 7.30
N LEU A 46 1.18 11.30 7.38
CA LEU A 46 2.33 10.51 6.97
C LEU A 46 2.39 10.50 5.44
N THR A 47 2.98 11.54 4.88
CA THR A 47 3.32 11.59 3.45
C THR A 47 4.46 10.59 3.26
N GLY A 48 4.25 9.49 2.52
CA GLY A 48 5.11 8.31 2.31
C GLY A 48 6.65 8.41 2.29
N LYS A 49 7.21 9.62 2.36
CA LYS A 49 8.56 9.96 2.80
C LYS A 49 8.96 9.39 4.16
N GLU A 50 8.07 9.08 5.11
CA GLU A 50 8.50 8.36 6.33
C GLU A 50 9.07 6.97 6.02
N ARG A 51 8.65 6.35 4.92
CA ARG A 51 9.19 5.07 4.44
C ARG A 51 10.64 5.16 3.94
N LEU A 52 11.14 6.37 3.68
CA LEU A 52 12.55 6.62 3.34
C LEU A 52 13.43 6.77 4.60
N GLY A 53 12.83 6.85 5.79
CA GLY A 53 13.55 6.85 7.06
C GLY A 53 14.25 5.52 7.35
N ARG A 54 15.16 5.52 8.33
CA ARG A 54 15.80 4.28 8.76
C ARG A 54 14.73 3.31 9.27
N LYS A 55 14.70 2.09 8.71
CA LYS A 55 13.67 1.08 8.99
C LYS A 55 13.49 0.75 10.48
N TRP A 56 14.51 0.95 11.32
CA TRP A 56 14.41 0.74 12.77
C TRP A 56 13.53 1.78 13.50
N MET A 57 13.27 2.94 12.88
CA MET A 57 12.39 3.99 13.39
C MET A 57 10.91 3.77 13.02
N ASP A 58 10.61 2.76 12.21
CA ASP A 58 9.25 2.44 11.81
C ASP A 58 8.51 1.80 13.01
N GLU A 59 7.46 2.47 13.50
CA GLU A 59 6.74 1.99 14.69
C GLU A 59 6.00 0.66 14.43
N GLN A 60 5.74 0.36 13.15
CA GLN A 60 5.09 -0.87 12.69
C GLN A 60 6.04 -2.07 12.60
N ARG A 61 7.30 -1.95 13.03
CA ARG A 61 8.24 -3.07 13.08
C ARG A 61 7.76 -4.18 14.02
N ILE A 62 7.82 -5.41 13.54
CA ILE A 62 7.35 -6.62 14.24
C ILE A 62 8.42 -7.12 15.21
N ASP A 63 9.69 -7.12 14.77
CA ASP A 63 10.84 -7.59 15.52
C ASP A 63 11.89 -6.49 15.72
N ASP A 64 12.88 -6.80 16.55
CA ASP A 64 14.05 -5.96 16.78
C ASP A 64 15.30 -6.44 15.99
N CYS A 65 15.16 -7.30 14.97
CA CYS A 65 16.31 -7.94 14.32
C CYS A 65 17.26 -6.93 13.67
N ASN A 66 16.69 -5.89 13.08
CA ASN A 66 17.44 -4.82 12.44
C ASN A 66 17.46 -3.54 13.29
N VAL A 67 17.20 -3.66 14.60
CA VAL A 67 17.14 -2.52 15.53
C VAL A 67 18.30 -2.59 16.52
N PRO A 68 19.20 -1.58 16.50
CA PRO A 68 20.27 -1.46 17.48
C PRO A 68 19.73 -1.46 18.92
N ALA A 69 20.44 -2.11 19.84
CA ALA A 69 19.98 -2.30 21.23
C ALA A 69 19.70 -0.99 21.96
N ASP A 70 20.50 0.04 21.69
CA ASP A 70 20.36 1.41 22.21
C ASP A 70 19.11 2.14 21.70
N LYS A 71 18.50 1.63 20.62
CA LYS A 71 17.35 2.26 19.95
C LYS A 71 16.07 1.43 20.03
N ARG A 72 16.10 0.36 20.83
CA ARG A 72 14.90 -0.41 21.13
C ARG A 72 14.03 0.45 22.05
N GLY A 73 12.82 0.75 21.58
CA GLY A 73 11.83 1.43 22.40
C GLY A 73 11.40 0.58 23.59
N SER A 74 10.55 1.14 24.45
CA SER A 74 10.02 0.45 25.63
C SER A 74 9.16 -0.79 25.30
N LYS A 75 8.60 -0.84 24.08
CA LYS A 75 7.80 -1.97 23.63
C LYS A 75 8.70 -3.17 23.34
N GLN A 76 8.56 -4.21 24.17
CA GLN A 76 9.27 -5.47 24.01
C GLN A 76 8.81 -6.18 22.74
N ARG A 77 9.72 -6.29 21.76
CA ARG A 77 9.53 -7.01 20.49
C ARG A 77 10.48 -8.20 20.46
N SER A 78 10.19 -9.19 19.63
CA SER A 78 11.03 -10.38 19.54
C SER A 78 12.42 -10.02 18.99
N SER A 79 13.47 -10.53 19.63
CA SER A 79 14.85 -10.49 19.14
C SER A 79 15.26 -11.78 18.42
N THR A 80 14.41 -12.80 18.45
CA THR A 80 14.63 -14.06 17.72
C THR A 80 14.44 -13.83 16.24
N CYS A 81 15.55 -13.73 15.52
CA CYS A 81 15.52 -13.50 14.08
C CYS A 81 15.40 -14.81 13.33
N PRO A 82 14.59 -14.87 12.26
CA PRO A 82 14.63 -16.00 11.35
C PRO A 82 16.07 -16.13 10.83
N HIS A 83 16.58 -17.36 10.83
CA HIS A 83 17.95 -17.67 10.49
C HIS A 83 18.28 -17.03 9.13
N VAL A 84 19.13 -16.00 9.13
CA VAL A 84 19.64 -15.42 7.89
C VAL A 84 20.53 -16.49 7.27
N PRO A 85 20.27 -16.98 6.04
CA PRO A 85 21.21 -17.86 5.37
C PRO A 85 22.50 -17.07 5.18
N SER A 86 23.59 -17.58 5.76
CA SER A 86 24.92 -17.04 5.58
C SER A 86 25.33 -17.30 4.13
N GLY A 87 25.20 -16.29 3.28
CA GLY A 87 25.73 -16.29 1.91
C GLY A 87 27.20 -15.88 1.90
#